data_AF-A0A9E5CP49-F1
#
_entry.id   AF-A0A9E5CP49-F1
#
_cell.length_a   1.000
_cell.length_b   1.000
_cell.length_c   1.000
_cell.angle_alpha   90.00
_cell.angle_beta   90.00
_cell.angle_gamma   90.00
#
_symmetry.space_group_name_H-M   'P 1'
#
loop_
_entity.id
_entity.type
_entity.pdbx_description
1 polymer ?
#
loop_
_entity_poly.entity_id
_entity_poly.type
_entity_poly.pdbx_seq_one_letter_code
_entity_poly.pdbx_strand_id
1 'polypeptide(L)'
;MAAHIREFQESDLSRVQDIAAAAWVPVFSSFQKLVGDAIFDLAFPQWEDEQRRLVGEACHGDNSLPAWVALDGGEIAGFITVELNHESGKGEISFNAVHPH
;
A
#
# COMPACT_ATOMS: atom_id res chain seq x y z
N MET A 1 15.86 -2.13 -18.48
CA MET A 1 14.63 -2.61 -19.17
C MET A 1 13.53 -1.61 -18.89
N ALA A 2 12.47 -1.54 -19.69
CA ALA A 2 11.35 -0.64 -19.39
C ALA A 2 10.51 -1.21 -18.23
N ALA A 3 10.02 -0.33 -17.36
CA ALA A 3 9.08 -0.73 -16.32
C ALA A 3 7.80 -1.31 -16.95
N HIS A 4 7.20 -2.32 -16.31
CA HIS A 4 5.94 -2.91 -16.76
C HIS A 4 4.99 -3.14 -15.58
N ILE A 5 3.69 -3.13 -15.87
CA ILE A 5 2.63 -3.34 -14.87
C ILE A 5 1.97 -4.68 -15.15
N ARG A 6 1.65 -5.43 -14.10
CA ARG A 6 0.88 -6.67 -14.17
C ARG A 6 -0.08 -6.80 -12.98
N GLU A 7 -1.04 -7.69 -13.10
CA GLU A 7 -1.90 -8.07 -11.98
C GLU A 7 -1.06 -8.62 -10.83
N PHE A 8 -1.52 -8.32 -9.62
CA PHE A 8 -0.98 -8.86 -8.38
C PHE A 8 -1.09 -10.39 -8.36
N GLN A 9 -0.09 -11.04 -7.77
CA GLN A 9 -0.07 -12.46 -7.46
C GLN A 9 0.24 -12.65 -5.98
N GLU A 10 -0.23 -13.74 -5.38
CA GLU A 10 -0.01 -14.01 -3.95
C GLU A 10 1.49 -13.99 -3.56
N SER A 11 2.38 -14.39 -4.47
CA SER A 11 3.83 -14.33 -4.26
C SER A 11 4.37 -12.90 -4.06
N ASP A 12 3.61 -11.88 -4.46
CA ASP A 12 3.99 -10.48 -4.36
C ASP A 12 3.66 -9.88 -2.99
N LEU A 13 2.79 -10.52 -2.21
CA LEU A 13 2.19 -9.96 -0.99
C LEU A 13 3.24 -9.40 -0.02
N SER A 14 4.26 -10.20 0.28
CA SER A 14 5.33 -9.79 1.20
C SER A 14 6.02 -8.51 0.71
N ARG A 15 6.33 -8.42 -0.60
CA ARG A 15 7.02 -7.27 -1.17
C ARG A 15 6.13 -6.04 -1.21
N VAL A 16 4.84 -6.21 -1.52
CA VAL A 16 3.85 -5.15 -1.48
C VAL A 16 3.70 -4.57 -0.07
N GLN A 17 3.61 -5.43 0.96
CA GLN A 17 3.55 -5.01 2.37
C GLN A 17 4.83 -4.29 2.81
N ASP A 18 6.00 -4.75 2.38
CA ASP A 18 7.27 -4.07 2.64
C ASP A 18 7.33 -2.68 2.01
N ILE A 19 6.86 -2.53 0.77
CA ILE A 19 6.77 -1.24 0.09
C ILE A 19 5.82 -0.31 0.84
N ALA A 20 4.66 -0.81 1.28
CA ALA A 20 3.68 -0.01 2.03
C ALA A 20 4.29 0.56 3.32
N ALA A 21 4.93 -0.29 4.13
CA ALA A 21 5.58 0.14 5.36
C ALA A 21 6.68 1.18 5.08
N ALA A 22 7.56 0.92 4.11
CA ALA A 22 8.68 1.80 3.79
C ALA A 22 8.23 3.16 3.21
N ALA A 23 7.26 3.14 2.29
CA ALA A 23 6.80 4.35 1.61
C ALA A 23 6.13 5.33 2.58
N TRP A 24 5.45 4.82 3.62
CA TRP A 24 4.65 5.64 4.53
C TRP A 24 5.46 6.22 5.72
N VAL A 25 6.69 5.76 5.95
CA VAL A 25 7.62 6.33 6.94
C VAL A 25 7.66 7.87 6.93
N PRO A 26 7.87 8.56 5.78
CA PRO A 26 7.90 10.02 5.77
C PRO A 26 6.57 10.67 6.18
N VAL A 27 5.43 10.04 5.89
CA VAL A 27 4.10 10.55 6.27
C VAL A 27 3.91 10.46 7.79
N PHE A 28 4.15 9.28 8.37
CA PHE A 28 4.03 9.09 9.82
C PHE A 28 5.07 9.90 10.60
N SER A 29 6.29 10.04 10.08
CA SER A 29 7.31 10.95 10.63
C SER A 29 6.83 12.40 10.64
N SER A 30 6.09 12.84 9.62
CA SER A 30 5.48 14.17 9.58
C SER A 30 4.38 14.33 10.63
N PHE A 31 3.54 13.31 10.82
CA PHE A 31 2.52 13.33 11.87
C PHE A 31 3.14 13.38 13.26
N GLN A 32 4.17 12.57 13.52
CA GLN A 32 4.89 12.58 14.79
C GLN A 32 5.44 13.98 15.11
N LYS A 33 6.08 14.63 14.13
CA LYS A 33 6.58 16.01 14.29
C LYS A 33 5.47 17.03 14.54
N LEU A 34 4.28 16.83 13.98
CA LEU A 34 3.15 17.75 14.10
C LEU A 34 2.44 17.64 15.44
N VAL A 35 2.17 16.41 15.90
CA VAL A 35 1.35 16.15 17.09
C VAL A 35 2.19 15.89 18.36
N GLY A 36 3.49 15.63 18.20
CA GLY A 36 4.40 15.26 19.27
C GLY A 36 4.28 13.78 19.67
N ASP A 37 5.33 13.26 20.30
CA ASP A 37 5.49 11.82 20.58
C ASP A 37 4.31 11.23 21.37
N ALA A 38 3.87 11.90 22.44
CA ALA A 38 2.82 11.37 23.31
C ALA A 38 1.47 11.18 22.60
N ILE A 39 1.09 12.09 21.69
CA ILE A 39 -0.15 11.95 20.90
C ILE A 39 0.07 10.94 19.78
N PHE A 40 1.23 10.96 19.15
CA PHE A 40 1.56 10.06 18.07
C PHE A 40 1.53 8.59 18.51
N ASP A 41 2.17 8.26 19.63
CA ASP A 41 2.23 6.90 20.18
C ASP A 41 0.84 6.37 20.57
N LEU A 42 -0.07 7.25 21.01
CA LEU A 42 -1.45 6.89 21.33
C LEU A 42 -2.31 6.71 20.08
N ALA A 43 -2.13 7.58 19.07
CA ALA A 43 -2.97 7.61 17.87
C ALA A 43 -2.55 6.58 16.81
N PHE A 44 -1.26 6.27 16.72
CA PHE A 44 -0.67 5.44 15.67
C PHE A 44 0.21 4.32 16.24
N PRO A 45 -0.28 3.53 17.22
CA PRO A 45 0.50 2.43 17.76
C PRO A 45 0.79 1.41 16.66
N GLN A 46 2.05 1.00 16.52
CA GLN A 46 2.46 -0.01 15.54
C GLN A 46 1.96 0.26 14.10
N TRP A 47 1.96 1.53 13.69
CA TRP A 47 1.39 1.93 12.40
C TRP A 47 1.96 1.15 11.20
N GLU A 48 3.22 0.74 11.26
CA GLU A 48 3.86 -0.07 10.21
C GLU A 48 3.16 -1.42 10.03
N ASP A 49 2.90 -2.13 11.12
CA ASP A 49 2.19 -3.42 11.10
C ASP A 49 0.76 -3.24 10.59
N GLU A 50 0.12 -2.13 10.98
CA GLU A 50 -1.23 -1.80 10.53
C GLU A 50 -1.27 -1.49 9.02
N GLN A 51 -0.29 -0.76 8.48
CA GLN A 51 -0.21 -0.51 7.03
C GLN A 51 0.01 -1.81 6.25
N ARG A 52 0.88 -2.70 6.74
CA ARG A 52 1.08 -4.03 6.15
C ARG A 52 -0.22 -4.84 6.12
N ARG A 53 -0.96 -4.84 7.24
CA ARG A 53 -2.24 -5.55 7.36
C ARG A 53 -3.29 -5.00 6.39
N LEU A 54 -3.53 -3.68 6.41
CA LEU A 54 -4.54 -3.03 5.60
C LEU A 54 -4.27 -3.20 4.09
N VAL A 55 -3.03 -3.03 3.66
CA VAL A 55 -2.65 -3.25 2.25
C VAL A 55 -2.79 -4.73 1.88
N GLY A 56 -2.45 -5.65 2.77
CA GLY A 56 -2.65 -7.07 2.54
C GLY A 56 -4.12 -7.41 2.31
N GLU A 57 -5.00 -6.94 3.19
CA GLU A 57 -6.46 -7.11 3.04
C GLU A 57 -6.99 -6.47 1.75
N ALA A 58 -6.50 -5.29 1.39
CA ALA A 58 -6.88 -4.62 0.16
C ALA A 58 -6.42 -5.37 -1.11
N CYS A 59 -5.35 -6.17 -1.04
CA CYS A 59 -4.94 -7.04 -2.14
C CYS A 59 -5.88 -8.24 -2.34
N HIS A 60 -6.74 -8.55 -1.37
CA HIS A 60 -7.68 -9.69 -1.38
C HIS A 60 -9.15 -9.27 -1.40
N GLY A 61 -9.45 -7.99 -1.65
CA GLY A 61 -10.81 -7.46 -1.58
C GLY A 61 -11.82 -8.21 -2.47
N ASP A 62 -13.12 -8.06 -2.16
CA ASP A 62 -14.25 -8.81 -2.75
C ASP A 62 -14.45 -8.66 -4.28
N ASN A 63 -13.60 -7.89 -4.96
CA ASN A 63 -13.66 -7.67 -6.41
C ASN A 63 -12.74 -8.63 -7.19
N SER A 64 -13.08 -8.87 -8.45
CA SER A 64 -12.33 -9.81 -9.30
C SER A 64 -10.89 -9.40 -9.61
N LEU A 65 -10.54 -8.12 -9.46
CA LEU A 65 -9.18 -7.57 -9.70
C LEU A 65 -8.87 -6.43 -8.72
N PRO A 66 -8.45 -6.74 -7.48
CA PRO A 66 -8.27 -5.72 -6.45
C PRO A 66 -6.88 -5.05 -6.48
N ALA A 67 -5.88 -5.55 -7.22
CA ALA A 67 -4.51 -5.02 -7.15
C ALA A 67 -3.63 -5.24 -8.39
N TRP A 68 -2.69 -4.31 -8.61
CA TRP A 68 -1.62 -4.40 -9.62
C TRP A 68 -0.27 -4.01 -9.03
N VAL A 69 0.79 -4.56 -9.62
CA VAL A 69 2.18 -4.25 -9.28
C VAL A 69 2.93 -3.69 -10.49
N ALA A 70 3.83 -2.75 -10.24
CA ALA A 70 4.77 -2.22 -11.21
C ALA A 70 6.16 -2.81 -10.95
N LEU A 71 6.77 -3.36 -11.99
CA LEU A 71 8.10 -3.95 -11.94
C LEU A 71 9.11 -3.06 -12.65
N ASP A 72 10.25 -2.84 -12.02
CA ASP A 72 11.44 -2.24 -12.63
C ASP A 72 12.65 -3.14 -12.36
N GLY A 73 13.43 -3.43 -13.41
CA GLY A 73 14.56 -4.35 -13.31
C GLY A 73 14.21 -5.80 -12.87
N GLY A 74 12.94 -6.19 -12.92
CA GLY A 74 12.45 -7.49 -12.44
C GLY A 74 11.99 -7.50 -10.99
N GLU A 75 12.19 -6.40 -10.27
CA GLU A 75 11.75 -6.21 -8.89
C GLU A 75 10.45 -5.41 -8.85
N ILE A 76 9.58 -5.71 -7.89
CA ILE A 76 8.39 -4.89 -7.66
C ILE A 76 8.86 -3.55 -7.05
N ALA A 77 8.60 -2.49 -7.81
CA ALA A 77 8.93 -1.11 -7.47
C ALA A 77 7.72 -0.37 -6.86
N GLY A 78 6.50 -0.83 -7.10
CA GLY A 78 5.29 -0.21 -6.54
C GLY A 78 4.04 -1.03 -6.79
N PHE A 79 2.93 -0.57 -6.22
CA PHE A 79 1.64 -1.23 -6.35
C PHE A 79 0.48 -0.23 -6.26
N ILE A 80 -0.69 -0.69 -6.70
CA ILE A 80 -1.98 -0.05 -6.42
C ILE A 80 -2.99 -1.12 -6.00
N THR A 81 -3.96 -0.73 -5.17
CA THR A 81 -5.17 -1.50 -4.89
C THR A 81 -6.40 -0.68 -5.31
N VAL A 82 -7.47 -1.36 -5.72
CA VAL A 82 -8.71 -0.71 -6.13
C VAL A 82 -9.93 -1.33 -5.48
N GLU A 83 -10.90 -0.48 -5.19
CA GLU A 83 -12.24 -0.87 -4.79
C GLU A 83 -13.23 -0.43 -5.86
N LEU A 84 -13.96 -1.38 -6.43
CA LEU A 84 -14.99 -1.15 -7.42
C LEU A 84 -16.36 -1.31 -6.76
N ASN A 85 -17.18 -0.27 -6.83
CA ASN A 85 -18.58 -0.29 -6.44
C ASN A 85 -19.46 -0.34 -7.70
N HIS A 86 -19.90 -1.55 -8.06
CA HIS A 86 -20.66 -1.79 -9.27
C HIS A 86 -22.07 -1.19 -9.26
N GLU A 87 -22.69 -1.00 -8.08
CA GLU A 87 -24.01 -0.39 -7.95
C GLU A 87 -24.00 1.11 -8.30
N SER A 88 -22.96 1.81 -7.84
CA SER A 88 -22.77 3.25 -8.09
C SER A 88 -21.93 3.55 -9.33
N GLY A 89 -21.29 2.55 -9.93
CA GLY A 89 -20.38 2.71 -11.06
C GLY A 89 -19.08 3.45 -10.73
N LYS A 90 -18.66 3.43 -9.46
CA LYS A 90 -17.47 4.12 -8.97
C LYS A 90 -16.31 3.16 -8.76
N GLY A 91 -15.10 3.63 -9.04
CA GLY A 91 -13.85 2.96 -8.67
C GLY A 91 -12.99 3.89 -7.83
N GLU A 92 -12.38 3.35 -6.79
CA GLU A 92 -11.48 4.06 -5.89
C GLU A 92 -10.11 3.38 -5.90
N ILE A 93 -9.04 4.18 -5.85
CA ILE A 93 -7.69 3.67 -5.57
C ILE A 93 -7.56 3.71 -4.05
N SER A 94 -7.67 2.55 -3.39
CA SER A 94 -7.65 2.46 -1.93
C SER A 94 -6.23 2.61 -1.35
N PHE A 95 -5.22 2.07 -2.05
CA PHE A 95 -3.82 2.28 -1.74
C PHE A 95 -2.99 2.41 -3.01
N ASN A 96 -1.97 3.26 -2.98
CA ASN A 96 -0.92 3.30 -4.00
C ASN A 96 0.41 3.64 -3.34
N ALA A 97 1.46 2.89 -3.61
CA ALA A 97 2.78 3.21 -3.10
C ALA A 97 3.89 2.77 -4.06
N VAL A 98 5.01 3.48 -3.98
CA VAL A 98 6.25 3.18 -4.70
C VAL A 98 7.36 3.06 -3.65
N HIS A 99 8.25 2.09 -3.83
CA HIS A 99 9.39 1.92 -2.95
C HIS A 99 10.25 3.19 -2.96
N PRO A 100 10.67 3.72 -1.81
CA PRO A 100 11.38 5.00 -1.73
C PRO A 100 12.83 4.96 -2.24
N HIS A 101 13.36 3.78 -2.62
CA HIS A 101 14.76 3.56 -3.03
C HIS A 101 14.88 2.64 -4.25
#